data_AF-A0A9Q1K3Z9-F1
#
_entry.id   AF-A0A9Q1K3Z9-F1
#
_cell.length_a   1.000
_cell.length_b   1.000
_cell.length_c   1.000
_cell.angle_alpha   90.00
_cell.angle_beta   90.00
_cell.angle_gamma   90.00
#
_symmetry.space_group_name_H-M   'P 1'
#
loop_
_entity.id
_entity.type
_entity.pdbx_description
1 polymer ?
#
loop_
_entity_poly.entity_id
_entity_poly.type
_entity_poly.pdbx_seq_one_letter_code
_entity_poly.pdbx_strand_id
1 'polypeptide(L)'
;MQQLNSAFLMKLGWPLGTEPNALWARVMRFKYCKGKDLEAVANCQQSASNAWHGLMDVFELTKNGMGHAVGDVRQTKFLVHKWVDGTVLLNHATKEVPANHKERLVCDYWNAEKGWDWDQPAEFLQSEYLQRIASFELIQEEVGDNLTWIANKLGNFSIKTALGIVRGDDTIEPNLNINFD
;
A
#
# COMPACT_ATOMS: atom_id res chain seq x y z
N MET A 1 -10.55 -1.89 25.26
CA MET A 1 -10.38 -3.30 24.82
C MET A 1 -10.55 -3.48 23.31
N GLN A 2 -11.62 -2.97 22.70
CA GLN A 2 -11.87 -3.14 21.25
C GLN A 2 -10.71 -2.63 20.37
N GLN A 3 -10.15 -1.45 20.64
CA GLN A 3 -9.04 -0.89 19.84
C GLN A 3 -7.77 -1.76 19.84
N LEU A 4 -7.42 -2.35 20.99
CA LEU A 4 -6.25 -3.22 21.12
C LEU A 4 -6.47 -4.55 20.40
N ASN A 5 -7.69 -5.11 20.49
CA ASN A 5 -8.06 -6.28 19.72
C ASN A 5 -7.99 -6.01 18.21
N SER A 6 -8.44 -4.84 17.75
CA SER A 6 -8.28 -4.43 16.35
C SER A 6 -6.81 -4.37 15.96
N ALA A 7 -5.94 -3.74 16.76
CA ALA A 7 -4.51 -3.70 16.45
C ALA A 7 -3.86 -5.11 16.41
N PHE A 8 -4.29 -6.04 17.26
CA PHE A 8 -3.86 -7.45 17.18
C PHE A 8 -4.39 -8.16 15.94
N LEU A 9 -5.63 -7.89 15.54
CA LEU A 9 -6.19 -8.40 14.29
C LEU A 9 -5.46 -7.81 13.06
N MET A 10 -5.03 -6.54 13.10
CA MET A 10 -4.18 -5.95 12.04
C MET A 10 -2.85 -6.67 11.93
N LYS A 11 -2.26 -7.11 13.05
CA LYS A 11 -1.04 -7.91 13.06
C LYS A 11 -1.20 -9.24 12.33
N LEU A 12 -2.41 -9.81 12.34
CA LEU A 12 -2.74 -11.00 11.55
C LEU A 12 -3.11 -10.62 10.12
N GLY A 13 -3.85 -9.54 9.90
CA GLY A 13 -4.23 -9.06 8.57
C GLY A 13 -3.02 -8.70 7.70
N TRP A 14 -1.98 -8.13 8.28
CA TRP A 14 -0.76 -7.73 7.57
C TRP A 14 -0.09 -8.90 6.82
N PRO A 15 0.34 -10.01 7.49
CA PRO A 15 0.92 -11.15 6.78
C PRO A 15 -0.06 -11.87 5.85
N LEU A 16 -1.38 -11.70 6.03
CA LEU A 16 -2.35 -12.26 5.07
C LEU A 16 -2.17 -11.65 3.68
N GLY A 17 -1.79 -10.37 3.60
CA GLY A 17 -1.49 -9.65 2.36
C GLY A 17 -0.05 -9.84 1.91
N THR A 18 0.90 -9.74 2.83
CA THR A 18 2.34 -9.66 2.51
C THR A 18 3.07 -11.01 2.48
N GLU A 19 2.57 -12.02 3.20
CA GLU A 19 3.19 -13.36 3.27
C GLU A 19 2.21 -14.43 2.76
N PRO A 20 1.88 -14.43 1.45
CA PRO A 20 0.90 -15.36 0.89
C PRO A 20 1.29 -16.84 1.06
N ASN A 21 2.58 -17.13 1.26
CA ASN A 21 3.13 -18.47 1.39
C ASN A 21 3.11 -19.02 2.82
N ALA A 22 2.85 -18.18 3.83
CA ALA A 22 2.69 -18.64 5.20
C ALA A 22 1.55 -19.67 5.29
N LEU A 23 1.76 -20.78 6.00
CA LEU A 23 0.80 -21.90 6.04
C LEU A 23 -0.62 -21.43 6.42
N TRP A 24 -0.71 -20.57 7.43
CA TRP A 24 -1.98 -20.03 7.90
C TRP A 24 -2.64 -19.14 6.84
N ALA A 25 -1.88 -18.29 6.14
CA ALA A 25 -2.37 -17.42 5.07
C ALA A 25 -2.89 -18.24 3.88
N ARG A 26 -2.17 -19.31 3.50
CA ARG A 26 -2.59 -20.27 2.47
C ARG A 26 -3.91 -20.95 2.84
N VAL A 27 -4.04 -21.43 4.07
CA VAL A 27 -5.27 -22.08 4.56
C VAL A 27 -6.45 -21.09 4.52
N MET A 28 -6.24 -19.86 4.98
CA MET A 28 -7.28 -18.82 4.99
C MET A 28 -7.69 -18.44 3.56
N ARG A 29 -6.73 -18.18 2.67
CA ARG A 29 -6.99 -17.87 1.26
C ARG A 29 -7.67 -19.02 0.53
N PHE A 30 -7.26 -20.27 0.78
CA PHE A 30 -7.90 -21.44 0.20
C PHE A 30 -9.36 -21.55 0.64
N LYS A 31 -9.61 -21.42 1.95
CA LYS A 31 -10.95 -21.55 2.54
C LYS A 31 -11.90 -20.43 2.10
N TYR A 32 -11.44 -19.18 2.13
CA TYR A 32 -12.30 -18.01 1.96
C TYR A 32 -12.14 -17.33 0.59
N CYS A 33 -10.92 -17.24 0.04
CA CYS A 33 -10.69 -16.50 -1.22
C CYS A 33 -10.94 -17.33 -2.48
N LYS A 34 -10.83 -18.67 -2.44
CA LYS A 34 -11.13 -19.57 -3.56
C LYS A 34 -10.48 -19.16 -4.90
N GLY A 35 -9.24 -18.66 -4.85
CA GLY A 35 -8.49 -18.23 -6.04
C GLY A 35 -8.78 -16.81 -6.52
N LYS A 36 -9.61 -16.04 -5.81
CA LYS A 36 -9.76 -14.59 -6.02
C LYS A 36 -8.75 -13.82 -5.17
N ASP A 37 -8.46 -12.58 -5.57
CA ASP A 37 -7.68 -11.65 -4.76
C ASP A 37 -8.36 -11.36 -3.43
N LEU A 38 -7.54 -11.12 -2.41
CA LEU A 38 -8.02 -10.87 -1.05
C LEU A 38 -9.00 -9.69 -1.01
N GLU A 39 -8.75 -8.65 -1.80
CA GLU A 39 -9.59 -7.46 -1.93
C GLU A 39 -10.95 -7.77 -2.56
N ALA A 40 -11.00 -8.69 -3.53
CA ALA A 40 -12.24 -9.12 -4.17
C ALA A 40 -13.12 -9.96 -3.24
N VAL A 41 -12.56 -10.47 -2.14
CA VAL A 41 -13.21 -11.42 -1.22
C VAL A 41 -13.66 -10.76 0.07
N ALA A 42 -13.06 -9.62 0.44
CA ALA A 42 -13.36 -8.90 1.67
C ALA A 42 -14.87 -8.66 1.90
N ASN A 43 -15.63 -8.47 0.81
CA ASN A 43 -17.07 -8.19 0.85
C ASN A 43 -17.98 -9.37 0.45
N CYS A 44 -17.43 -10.57 0.19
CA CYS A 44 -18.08 -11.55 -0.69
C CYS A 44 -18.70 -12.78 0.01
N GLN A 45 -18.66 -12.92 1.34
CA GLN A 45 -19.14 -14.14 2.00
C GLN A 45 -20.07 -13.88 3.20
N GLN A 46 -21.38 -14.03 2.98
CA GLN A 46 -22.42 -13.99 4.03
C GLN A 46 -22.35 -15.18 5.02
N SER A 47 -21.64 -16.26 4.69
CA SER A 47 -21.52 -17.48 5.50
C SER A 47 -20.13 -17.69 6.12
N ALA A 48 -19.30 -16.65 6.15
CA ALA A 48 -17.97 -16.76 6.72
C ALA A 48 -18.01 -16.77 8.25
N SER A 49 -16.95 -17.30 8.87
CA SER A 49 -16.85 -17.30 10.33
C SER A 49 -16.75 -15.88 10.89
N ASN A 50 -17.22 -15.65 12.12
CA ASN A 50 -17.04 -14.37 12.82
C ASN A 50 -15.58 -13.92 12.88
N ALA A 51 -14.64 -14.88 12.97
CA ALA A 51 -13.20 -14.60 12.92
C ALA A 51 -12.74 -14.05 11.56
N TRP A 52 -13.32 -14.54 10.46
CA TRP A 52 -13.04 -14.03 9.12
C TRP A 52 -13.63 -12.63 8.94
N HIS A 53 -14.88 -12.42 9.37
CA HIS A 53 -15.50 -11.09 9.34
C HIS A 53 -14.67 -10.07 10.13
N GLY A 54 -14.34 -10.36 11.39
CA GLY A 54 -13.50 -9.47 12.19
C GLY A 54 -12.11 -9.24 11.60
N LEU A 55 -11.55 -10.23 10.88
CA LEU A 55 -10.28 -10.05 10.17
C LEU A 55 -10.44 -9.15 8.94
N MET A 56 -11.50 -9.30 8.14
CA MET A 56 -11.77 -8.46 6.97
C MET A 56 -12.13 -7.02 7.36
N ASP A 57 -12.92 -6.84 8.41
CA ASP A 57 -13.29 -5.52 8.94
C ASP A 57 -12.04 -4.72 9.32
N VAL A 58 -11.05 -5.41 9.90
CA VAL A 58 -9.78 -4.81 10.30
C VAL A 58 -8.78 -4.76 9.15
N PHE A 59 -8.92 -5.59 8.12
CA PHE A 59 -8.03 -5.60 6.96
C PHE A 59 -8.10 -4.27 6.20
N GLU A 60 -9.29 -3.69 6.04
CA GLU A 60 -9.43 -2.35 5.45
C GLU A 60 -8.71 -1.27 6.27
N LEU A 61 -8.79 -1.33 7.60
CA LEU A 61 -8.01 -0.44 8.47
C LEU A 61 -6.50 -0.70 8.37
N THR A 62 -6.11 -1.96 8.14
CA THR A 62 -4.71 -2.33 7.96
C THR A 62 -4.14 -1.69 6.70
N LYS A 63 -4.89 -1.64 5.59
CA LYS A 63 -4.51 -0.94 4.35
C LYS A 63 -4.19 0.55 4.55
N ASN A 64 -4.71 1.19 5.59
CA ASN A 64 -4.36 2.57 5.90
C ASN A 64 -2.89 2.72 6.28
N GLY A 65 -2.32 1.73 6.96
CA GLY A 65 -0.90 1.68 7.33
C GLY A 65 -0.01 0.93 6.34
N MET A 66 -0.58 0.36 5.28
CA MET A 66 0.18 -0.27 4.20
C MET A 66 0.52 0.77 3.12
N GLY A 67 1.74 0.66 2.59
CA GLY A 67 2.14 1.35 1.37
C GLY A 67 3.06 0.46 0.54
N HIS A 68 3.47 0.97 -0.61
CA HIS A 68 4.38 0.28 -1.51
C HIS A 68 5.75 0.92 -1.37
N ALA A 69 6.74 0.15 -0.95
CA ALA A 69 8.12 0.58 -1.12
C ALA A 69 8.48 0.33 -2.59
N VAL A 70 8.93 1.39 -3.25
CA VAL A 70 9.34 1.32 -4.65
C VAL A 70 10.72 0.72 -4.71
N GLY A 71 10.81 -0.52 -5.18
CA GLY A 71 12.08 -1.20 -5.47
C GLY A 71 12.20 -1.37 -6.98
N ASP A 72 11.69 -2.48 -7.51
CA ASP A 72 11.71 -2.80 -8.94
C ASP A 72 10.78 -1.93 -9.81
N VAL A 73 10.00 -0.97 -9.27
CA VAL A 73 9.11 0.01 -9.99
C VAL A 73 8.07 -0.58 -10.97
N ARG A 74 8.07 -1.90 -11.16
CA ARG A 74 7.33 -2.67 -12.18
C ARG A 74 5.99 -3.20 -11.71
N GLN A 75 5.67 -3.12 -10.42
CA GLN A 75 4.40 -3.57 -9.87
C GLN A 75 3.65 -2.46 -9.13
N THR A 76 4.29 -1.31 -8.94
CA THR A 76 3.71 -0.16 -8.28
C THR A 76 2.95 0.71 -9.26
N LYS A 77 1.63 0.81 -9.10
CA LYS A 77 0.79 1.74 -9.87
C LYS A 77 1.06 3.17 -9.43
N PHE A 78 1.43 4.03 -10.36
CA PHE A 78 1.86 5.41 -10.09
C PHE A 78 0.79 6.19 -9.31
N LEU A 79 -0.47 6.13 -9.73
CA LEU A 79 -1.54 6.95 -9.13
C LEU A 79 -2.27 6.31 -7.95
N VAL A 80 -2.39 4.98 -7.95
CA VAL A 80 -3.33 4.27 -7.06
C VAL A 80 -2.63 3.71 -5.83
N HIS A 81 -1.34 3.41 -5.91
CA HIS A 81 -0.58 2.91 -4.76
C HIS A 81 -0.04 4.06 -3.91
N LYS A 82 0.12 3.81 -2.61
CA LYS A 82 0.69 4.73 -1.63
C LYS A 82 2.21 4.55 -1.56
N TRP A 83 2.96 5.29 -2.36
CA TRP A 83 4.41 5.09 -2.48
C TRP A 83 5.25 6.37 -2.29
N VAL A 84 4.61 7.54 -2.22
CA VAL A 84 5.29 8.84 -1.99
C VAL A 84 5.17 9.22 -0.51
N ASP A 85 3.99 9.71 -0.08
CA ASP A 85 3.77 10.23 1.28
C ASP A 85 2.76 9.40 2.09
N GLY A 86 2.60 8.12 1.75
CA GLY A 86 1.55 7.29 2.35
C GLY A 86 0.12 7.66 1.94
N THR A 87 -0.04 8.60 1.01
CA THR A 87 -1.30 8.95 0.36
C THR A 87 -1.34 8.45 -1.08
N VAL A 88 -2.56 8.30 -1.60
CA VAL A 88 -2.80 7.93 -3.00
C VAL A 88 -2.72 9.21 -3.83
N LEU A 89 -1.79 9.28 -4.79
CA LEU A 89 -1.61 10.47 -5.64
C LEU A 89 -2.89 10.86 -6.39
N LEU A 90 -3.74 9.88 -6.74
CA LEU A 90 -5.05 10.13 -7.37
C LEU A 90 -5.95 11.05 -6.54
N ASN A 91 -5.88 11.01 -5.21
CA ASN A 91 -6.68 11.88 -4.34
C ASN A 91 -6.24 13.34 -4.40
N HIS A 92 -5.04 13.60 -4.92
CA HIS A 92 -4.45 14.92 -5.08
C HIS A 92 -4.45 15.39 -6.55
N ALA A 93 -5.10 14.62 -7.43
CA ALA A 93 -5.25 15.02 -8.83
C ALA A 93 -6.15 16.26 -8.94
N THR A 94 -5.68 17.26 -9.66
CA THR A 94 -6.37 18.53 -9.91
C THR A 94 -7.40 18.44 -11.05
N LYS A 95 -7.26 17.42 -11.90
CA LYS A 95 -8.12 17.17 -13.06
C LYS A 95 -8.55 15.72 -13.07
N GLU A 96 -9.58 15.43 -13.87
CA GLU A 96 -10.03 14.07 -14.09
C GLU A 96 -8.93 13.25 -14.78
N VAL A 97 -8.45 12.21 -14.09
CA VAL A 97 -7.44 11.30 -14.62
C VAL A 97 -8.10 10.26 -15.53
N PRO A 98 -7.69 10.16 -16.80
CA PRO A 98 -8.17 9.13 -17.72
C PRO A 98 -7.93 7.71 -17.19
N ALA A 99 -8.85 6.78 -17.45
CA ALA A 99 -8.80 5.43 -16.89
C ALA A 99 -7.50 4.67 -17.23
N ASN A 100 -6.94 4.90 -18.41
CA ASN A 100 -5.67 4.31 -18.85
C ASN A 100 -4.46 4.76 -18.00
N HIS A 101 -4.50 5.91 -17.34
CA HIS A 101 -3.41 6.39 -16.49
C HIS A 101 -3.49 5.83 -15.07
N LYS A 102 -4.67 5.38 -14.61
CA LYS A 102 -4.84 4.77 -13.28
C LYS A 102 -4.14 3.42 -13.16
N GLU A 103 -4.01 2.71 -14.27
CA GLU A 103 -3.37 1.40 -14.35
C GLU A 103 -1.88 1.47 -14.68
N ARG A 104 -1.34 2.66 -14.97
CA ARG A 104 0.08 2.82 -15.31
C ARG A 104 0.99 2.66 -14.09
N LEU A 105 2.13 2.06 -14.37
CA LEU A 105 3.16 1.76 -13.39
C LEU A 105 4.10 2.96 -13.21
N VAL A 106 4.84 2.96 -12.11
CA VAL A 106 5.87 3.96 -11.84
C VAL A 106 6.94 3.93 -12.93
N CYS A 107 7.36 2.74 -13.39
CA CYS A 107 8.32 2.58 -14.46
C CYS A 107 7.88 3.18 -15.80
N ASP A 108 6.57 3.33 -16.05
CA ASP A 108 6.06 3.92 -17.29
C ASP A 108 6.34 5.42 -17.38
N TYR A 109 6.59 6.08 -16.24
CA TYR A 109 6.93 7.50 -16.14
C TYR A 109 8.41 7.73 -15.83
N TRP A 110 9.25 6.69 -15.84
CA TRP A 110 10.66 6.78 -15.53
C TRP A 110 11.53 6.24 -16.66
N ASN A 111 12.56 6.99 -17.00
CA ASN A 111 13.57 6.60 -17.98
C ASN A 111 14.96 6.65 -17.33
N ALA A 112 15.75 5.57 -17.42
CA ALA A 112 17.06 5.50 -16.78
C ALA A 112 18.08 6.55 -17.29
N GLU A 113 17.94 7.03 -18.54
CA GLU A 113 18.85 8.03 -19.12
C GLU A 113 18.36 9.47 -18.92
N LYS A 114 17.04 9.69 -18.88
CA LYS A 114 16.42 11.03 -18.84
C LYS A 114 15.82 11.39 -17.47
N GLY A 115 15.64 10.40 -16.60
CA GLY A 115 14.87 10.52 -15.36
C GLY A 115 13.36 10.46 -15.60
N TRP A 116 12.60 11.17 -14.76
CA TRP A 116 11.14 11.22 -14.81
C TRP A 116 10.60 11.91 -16.07
N ASP A 117 9.61 11.30 -16.71
CA ASP A 117 8.78 11.92 -17.75
C ASP A 117 7.60 12.64 -17.09
N TRP A 118 7.73 13.96 -16.97
CA TRP A 118 6.75 14.81 -16.31
C TRP A 118 5.62 15.30 -17.22
N ASP A 119 5.70 15.06 -18.53
CA ASP A 119 4.77 15.66 -19.49
C ASP A 119 3.32 15.30 -19.14
N GLN A 120 3.09 14.04 -18.75
CA GLN A 120 1.76 13.56 -18.36
C GLN A 120 1.45 13.81 -16.87
N PRO A 121 2.30 13.44 -15.89
CA PRO A 121 2.04 13.72 -14.48
C PRO A 121 1.74 15.19 -14.18
N ALA A 122 2.37 16.14 -14.88
CA ALA A 122 2.14 17.57 -14.70
C ALA A 122 0.76 18.04 -15.19
N GLU A 123 0.06 17.28 -16.02
CA GLU A 123 -1.29 17.64 -16.45
C GLU A 123 -2.32 17.51 -15.33
N PHE A 124 -2.10 16.56 -14.41
CA PHE A 124 -3.06 16.21 -13.36
C PHE A 124 -2.53 16.39 -11.93
N LEU A 125 -1.22 16.46 -11.67
CA LEU A 125 -0.65 16.73 -10.35
C LEU A 125 -0.17 18.18 -10.20
N GLN A 126 -0.24 18.69 -8.97
CA GLN A 126 0.37 19.99 -8.64
C GLN A 126 1.89 19.87 -8.56
N SER A 127 2.59 20.98 -8.80
CA SER A 127 4.06 21.05 -8.77
C SER A 127 4.67 20.58 -7.45
N GLU A 128 3.96 20.74 -6.33
CA GLU A 128 4.39 20.25 -5.02
C GLU A 128 4.58 18.73 -5.02
N TYR A 129 3.63 17.96 -5.57
CA TYR A 129 3.74 16.50 -5.63
C TYR A 129 4.82 16.06 -6.62
N LEU A 130 4.97 16.77 -7.75
CA LEU A 130 6.04 16.49 -8.71
C LEU A 130 7.42 16.66 -8.08
N GLN A 131 7.61 17.72 -7.28
CA GLN A 131 8.87 17.97 -6.57
C GLN A 131 9.16 16.89 -5.53
N ARG A 132 8.14 16.43 -4.79
CA ARG A 132 8.28 15.32 -3.85
C ARG A 132 8.67 14.05 -4.57
N ILE A 133 7.99 13.71 -5.67
CA ILE A 133 8.34 12.53 -6.49
C ILE A 133 9.76 12.66 -7.05
N ALA A 134 10.16 13.85 -7.51
CA ALA A 134 11.49 14.10 -8.06
C ALA A 134 12.62 13.86 -7.04
N SER A 135 12.34 13.92 -5.73
CA SER A 135 13.33 13.57 -4.70
C SER A 135 13.56 12.08 -4.53
N PHE A 136 12.72 11.22 -5.12
CA PHE A 136 12.96 9.78 -5.13
C PHE A 136 13.91 9.42 -6.27
N GLU A 137 15.09 8.91 -5.92
CA GLU A 137 15.96 8.21 -6.87
C GLU A 137 15.43 6.79 -7.04
N LEU A 138 14.93 6.48 -8.24
CA LEU A 138 14.48 5.13 -8.56
C LEU A 138 15.70 4.26 -8.86
N ILE A 139 16.07 3.43 -7.89
CA ILE A 139 17.08 2.39 -8.09
C ILE A 139 16.35 1.20 -8.71
N GLN A 140 16.73 0.82 -9.94
CA GLN A 140 16.29 -0.45 -10.52
C GLN A 140 16.99 -1.61 -9.80
N GLU A 141 16.53 -1.94 -8.61
CA GLU A 141 16.95 -3.16 -7.92
C GLU A 141 16.16 -4.36 -8.44
N GLU A 142 16.79 -5.54 -8.49
CA GLU A 142 16.10 -6.81 -8.74
C GLU A 142 15.20 -7.24 -7.57
N VAL A 143 15.16 -6.46 -6.50
CA VAL A 143 14.28 -6.68 -5.35
C VAL A 143 12.87 -6.19 -5.72
N GLY A 144 11.98 -7.15 -5.97
CA GLY A 144 10.59 -6.88 -6.33
C GLY A 144 9.87 -5.93 -5.36
N ASP A 145 8.95 -5.13 -5.90
CA ASP A 145 8.12 -4.19 -5.12
C ASP A 145 7.46 -4.91 -3.93
N ASN A 146 7.75 -4.44 -2.73
CA ASN A 146 7.23 -5.02 -1.50
C ASN A 146 6.22 -4.08 -0.83
N LEU A 147 5.13 -4.66 -0.35
CA LEU A 147 4.23 -3.99 0.59
C LEU A 147 4.99 -3.71 1.89
N THR A 148 5.04 -2.45 2.30
CA THR A 148 5.68 -2.00 3.53
C THR A 148 4.70 -1.33 4.48
N TRP A 149 5.03 -1.40 5.77
CA TRP A 149 4.25 -0.72 6.81
C TRP A 149 4.70 0.73 6.91
N ILE A 150 4.07 1.61 6.15
CA ILE A 150 4.40 3.04 6.05
C ILE A 150 4.13 3.83 7.33
N ALA A 151 3.40 3.26 8.29
CA ALA A 151 3.21 3.89 9.60
C ALA A 151 4.42 3.72 10.54
N ASN A 152 5.51 3.10 10.08
CA ASN A 152 6.78 2.99 10.81
C ASN A 152 7.96 3.24 9.87
N LYS A 153 8.96 4.01 10.33
CA LYS A 153 10.19 4.32 9.56
C LYS A 153 10.94 3.07 9.09
N LEU A 154 10.92 2.02 9.89
CA LEU A 154 11.59 0.75 9.56
C LEU A 154 10.79 -0.13 8.59
N GLY A 155 9.64 0.32 8.07
CA GLY A 155 8.77 -0.47 7.19
C GLY A 155 8.11 -1.69 7.84
N ASN A 156 8.35 -1.90 9.14
CA ASN A 156 7.89 -3.05 9.91
C ASN A 156 6.60 -2.78 10.68
N PHE A 157 5.68 -3.73 10.67
CA PHE A 157 4.45 -3.67 11.44
C PHE A 157 4.73 -3.58 12.95
N SER A 158 4.04 -2.66 13.64
CA SER A 158 4.05 -2.60 15.11
C SER A 158 2.65 -2.37 15.66
N ILE A 159 2.36 -2.96 16.82
CA ILE A 159 1.07 -2.76 17.51
C ILE A 159 0.88 -1.29 17.89
N LYS A 160 1.96 -0.56 18.21
CA LYS A 160 1.91 0.86 18.57
C LYS A 160 1.37 1.71 17.41
N THR A 161 1.92 1.52 16.22
CA THR A 161 1.53 2.28 15.02
C THR A 161 0.16 1.83 14.49
N ALA A 162 -0.16 0.54 14.59
CA ALA A 162 -1.51 0.03 14.34
C ALA A 162 -2.57 0.64 15.29
N LEU A 163 -2.25 0.77 16.58
CA LEU A 163 -3.13 1.45 17.54
C LEU A 163 -3.35 2.92 17.20
N GLY A 164 -2.32 3.64 16.74
CA GLY A 164 -2.44 5.01 16.27
C GLY A 164 -3.44 5.13 15.11
N ILE A 165 -3.33 4.25 14.11
CA ILE A 165 -4.28 4.18 12.99
C ILE A 165 -5.71 3.91 13.48
N VAL A 166 -5.89 2.94 14.39
CA VAL A 166 -7.22 2.61 14.94
C VAL A 166 -7.83 3.77 15.73
N ARG A 167 -7.00 4.63 16.31
CA ARG A 167 -7.42 5.82 17.06
C ARG A 167 -7.66 7.04 16.18
N GLY A 168 -7.23 7.00 14.92
CA GLY A 168 -7.21 8.18 14.05
C GLY A 168 -6.12 9.18 14.43
N ASP A 169 -5.05 8.74 15.11
CA ASP A 169 -3.91 9.58 15.40
C ASP A 169 -3.11 9.80 14.10
N ASP A 170 -3.07 11.03 13.57
CA ASP A 170 -2.36 11.43 12.34
C ASP A 170 -0.82 11.30 12.41
N THR A 171 -0.28 10.52 13.35
CA THR A 171 1.16 10.20 13.45
C THR A 171 1.55 9.11 12.45
N ILE A 172 1.14 9.26 11.20
CA ILE A 172 1.77 8.58 10.08
C ILE A 172 2.96 9.47 9.74
N GLU A 173 4.13 9.20 10.31
CA GLU A 173 5.37 9.80 9.82
C GLU A 173 5.70 9.10 8.51
N PRO A 174 5.41 9.70 7.33
CA PRO A 174 5.56 9.03 6.06
C PRO A 174 7.04 8.69 5.87
N ASN A 175 7.29 7.51 5.32
CA ASN A 175 8.64 7.06 5.07
C ASN A 175 9.24 7.89 3.93
N LEU A 176 10.06 8.89 4.27
CA LEU A 176 10.70 9.80 3.31
C LEU A 176 11.99 9.25 2.71
N ASN A 177 12.46 8.07 3.10
CA ASN A 177 13.62 7.40 2.50
C ASN A 177 13.71 5.97 3.03
N ILE A 178 13.36 4.98 2.22
CA ILE A 178 13.87 3.61 2.42
C ILE A 178 14.95 3.42 1.35
N ASN A 179 16.13 3.97 1.62
CA ASN A 179 17.33 3.45 0.98
C ASN A 179 17.61 2.12 1.67
N PHE A 180 17.50 1.03 0.91
CA PHE A 180 18.05 -0.24 1.35
C PHE A 180 19.57 -0.11 1.20
N ASP A 181 20.27 0.08 2.33
CA ASP A 181 21.72 -0.15 2.44
C ASP A 181 22.03 -1.66 2.39
#